data_AF-A0A550GM54-F1
#
_entry.id   AF-A0A550GM54-F1
#
_cell.length_a   1.000
_cell.length_b   1.000
_cell.length_c   1.000
_cell.angle_alpha   90.00
_cell.angle_beta   90.00
_cell.angle_gamma   90.00
#
_symmetry.space_group_name_H-M   'P 1'
#
loop_
_entity.id
_entity.type
_entity.pdbx_description
1 polymer ?
#
loop_
_entity_poly.entity_id
_entity_poly.type
_entity_poly.pdbx_seq_one_letter_code
_entity_poly.pdbx_strand_id
1 'polypeptide(L)'
;QTGTILQLIELDPVNVGDSYFSVYHKFLDEHEMMLRQKVVEVETRRLMHNRRIYHLPDVVVEVVHPIENGEFCAHCTRLRVTSDGKLKTCLMKNDNLIDVLTPMRQRASDEELEAIFIRTNQLREPYNKAA
;
A
#
# COMPACT_ATOMS: atom_id res chain seq x y z
N GLN A 1 -19.71 20.04 9.25
CA GLN A 1 -18.82 18.98 8.71
C GLN A 1 -17.56 18.92 9.56
N THR A 2 -17.06 17.72 9.89
CA THR A 2 -15.85 17.52 10.73
C THR A 2 -14.55 17.54 9.94
N GLY A 3 -14.60 17.53 8.60
CA GLY A 3 -13.42 17.40 7.73
C GLY A 3 -12.75 16.02 7.79
N THR A 4 -13.39 15.04 8.44
CA THR A 4 -12.85 13.69 8.60
C THR A 4 -13.01 12.88 7.31
N ILE A 5 -11.96 12.14 6.95
CA ILE A 5 -12.00 11.13 5.88
C ILE A 5 -12.06 9.75 6.55
N LEU A 6 -13.09 8.96 6.25
CA LEU A 6 -13.18 7.58 6.71
C LEU A 6 -12.39 6.68 5.76
N GLN A 7 -11.47 5.87 6.30
CA GLN A 7 -10.79 4.84 5.53
C GLN A 7 -11.29 3.47 5.96
N LEU A 8 -11.88 2.73 5.02
CA LEU A 8 -12.25 1.33 5.20
C LEU A 8 -11.16 0.46 4.59
N ILE A 9 -10.51 -0.34 5.42
CA ILE A 9 -9.39 -1.19 5.02
C ILE A 9 -9.75 -2.63 5.35
N GLU A 10 -9.72 -3.50 4.34
CA GLU A 10 -9.92 -4.93 4.56
C GLU A 10 -8.80 -5.50 5.43
N LEU A 11 -9.16 -6.45 6.30
CA LEU A 11 -8.19 -7.18 7.11
C LEU A 11 -7.25 -7.95 6.17
N ASP A 12 -5.95 -7.72 6.26
CA ASP A 12 -4.93 -8.46 5.50
C ASP A 12 -4.48 -9.70 6.29
N PRO A 13 -4.24 -10.86 5.64
CA PRO A 13 -3.83 -12.09 6.34
C PRO A 13 -2.41 -12.02 6.92
N VAL A 14 -1.60 -11.01 6.57
CA VAL A 14 -0.21 -10.95 7.02
C VAL A 14 -0.10 -10.72 8.52
N ASN A 15 0.64 -11.62 9.18
CA ASN A 15 0.79 -11.72 10.63
C ASN A 15 -0.52 -11.99 11.38
N VAL A 16 -1.53 -12.52 10.69
CA VAL A 16 -2.80 -12.94 11.27
C VAL A 16 -2.94 -14.45 11.10
N GLY A 17 -3.38 -15.16 12.14
CA GLY A 17 -3.61 -16.61 12.04
C GLY A 17 -4.81 -16.93 11.14
N ASP A 18 -4.73 -18.00 10.35
CA ASP A 18 -5.77 -18.39 9.37
C ASP A 18 -7.17 -18.52 9.99
N SER A 19 -7.27 -19.05 11.21
CA SER A 19 -8.53 -19.16 11.95
C SER A 19 -9.11 -17.80 12.35
N TYR A 20 -8.26 -16.83 12.67
CA TYR A 20 -8.71 -15.47 12.95
C TYR A 20 -9.15 -14.78 11.66
N PHE A 21 -8.32 -14.88 10.62
CA PHE A 21 -8.60 -14.28 9.32
C PHE A 21 -9.93 -14.78 8.75
N SER A 22 -10.15 -16.09 8.71
CA SER A 22 -11.38 -16.68 8.18
C SER A 22 -12.65 -16.23 8.92
N VAL A 23 -12.58 -15.94 10.22
CA VAL A 23 -13.72 -15.47 11.01
C VAL A 23 -13.99 -13.99 10.81
N TYR A 24 -12.94 -13.16 10.79
CA TYR A 24 -13.07 -11.70 10.89
C TYR A 24 -12.90 -10.97 9.56
N HIS A 25 -12.31 -11.59 8.54
CA HIS A 25 -12.21 -11.00 7.22
C HIS A 25 -13.62 -10.83 6.62
N LYS A 26 -13.88 -9.64 6.11
CA LYS A 26 -15.08 -9.28 5.36
C LYS A 26 -14.66 -8.45 4.17
N PHE A 27 -15.16 -8.84 3.00
CA PHE A 27 -15.03 -8.01 1.81
C PHE A 27 -15.87 -6.75 1.92
N LEU A 28 -15.43 -5.68 1.28
CA LEU A 28 -16.12 -4.39 1.30
C LEU A 28 -17.10 -4.19 0.13
N ASP A 29 -17.40 -5.19 -0.70
CA ASP A 29 -18.28 -5.06 -1.87
C ASP A 29 -19.65 -4.47 -1.52
N GLU A 30 -20.31 -4.99 -0.47
CA GLU A 30 -21.62 -4.49 -0.02
C GLU A 30 -21.54 -3.03 0.44
N HIS A 31 -20.43 -2.66 1.08
CA HIS A 31 -20.18 -1.30 1.54
C HIS A 31 -19.95 -0.36 0.34
N GLU A 32 -19.15 -0.78 -0.64
CA GLU A 32 -18.95 -0.02 -1.89
C GLU A 32 -20.27 0.13 -2.66
N MET A 33 -21.12 -0.89 -2.73
CA MET A 33 -22.46 -0.79 -3.33
C MET A 33 -23.31 0.27 -2.63
N MET A 34 -23.32 0.30 -1.29
CA MET A 34 -24.02 1.33 -0.53
C MET A 34 -23.45 2.73 -0.77
N LEU A 35 -22.12 2.87 -0.87
CA LEU A 35 -21.47 4.15 -1.15
C LEU A 35 -21.85 4.65 -2.54
N ARG A 36 -21.82 3.79 -3.56
CA ARG A 36 -22.18 4.12 -4.96
C ARG A 36 -23.61 4.65 -5.11
N GLN A 37 -24.54 4.25 -4.24
CA GLN A 37 -25.91 4.77 -4.26
C GLN A 37 -26.02 6.21 -3.74
N LYS A 38 -25.03 6.69 -2.98
CA LYS A 38 -25.05 8.00 -2.31
C LYS A 38 -23.97 8.96 -2.80
N VAL A 39 -23.08 8.48 -3.67
CA VAL A 39 -21.89 9.20 -4.08
C VAL A 39 -22.23 10.33 -5.04
N VAL A 40 -21.58 11.47 -4.88
CA VAL A 40 -21.61 12.59 -5.83
C VAL A 40 -20.50 12.43 -6.86
N GLU A 41 -19.32 12.01 -6.42
CA GLU A 41 -18.15 11.79 -7.28
C GLU A 41 -17.30 10.60 -6.81
N VAL A 42 -16.80 9.81 -7.76
CA VAL A 42 -15.83 8.75 -7.49
C VAL A 42 -14.49 9.16 -8.09
N GLU A 43 -13.49 9.30 -7.24
CA GLU A 43 -12.11 9.55 -7.64
C GLU A 43 -11.31 8.25 -7.47
N THR A 44 -10.31 8.04 -8.35
CA THR A 44 -9.34 6.97 -8.19
C THR A 44 -7.95 7.54 -7.97
N ARG A 45 -7.37 7.22 -6.82
CA ARG A 45 -6.04 7.65 -6.43
C ARG A 45 -4.98 6.79 -7.13
N ARG A 46 -4.61 7.18 -8.34
CA ARG A 46 -3.63 6.45 -9.19
C ARG A 46 -2.32 6.17 -8.46
N LEU A 47 -1.86 7.12 -7.65
CA LEU A 47 -0.69 6.97 -6.80
C LEU A 47 -1.12 6.46 -5.42
N MET A 48 -0.54 5.35 -4.95
CA MET A 48 -0.92 4.62 -3.73
C MET A 48 -2.03 3.58 -3.93
N HIS A 49 -1.73 2.56 -4.73
CA HIS A 49 -2.50 1.32 -4.84
C HIS A 49 -3.88 1.46 -5.51
N ASN A 50 -4.06 2.46 -6.37
CA ASN A 50 -5.28 2.65 -7.16
C ASN A 50 -6.57 2.69 -6.31
N ARG A 51 -6.49 3.28 -5.11
CA ARG A 51 -7.59 3.27 -4.14
C ARG A 51 -8.75 4.14 -4.62
N ARG A 52 -9.97 3.67 -4.37
CA ARG A 52 -11.20 4.40 -4.70
C ARG A 52 -11.57 5.33 -3.56
N ILE A 53 -11.91 6.55 -3.93
CA ILE A 53 -12.37 7.60 -3.01
C ILE A 53 -13.79 7.96 -3.43
N TYR A 54 -14.73 7.80 -2.51
CA TYR A 54 -16.14 8.11 -2.67
C TYR A 54 -16.42 9.45 -1.97
N HIS A 55 -16.76 10.47 -2.75
CA HIS A 55 -17.17 11.77 -2.25
C HIS A 55 -18.69 11.79 -2.06
N LEU A 56 -19.15 11.69 -0.82
CA LEU A 56 -20.56 11.81 -0.43
C LEU A 56 -20.85 13.26 0.01
N PRO A 57 -22.13 13.70 0.11
CA PRO A 57 -22.46 15.08 0.48
C PRO A 57 -21.84 15.55 1.80
N ASP A 58 -21.69 14.64 2.77
CA ASP A 58 -21.28 14.97 4.13
C ASP A 58 -19.91 14.41 4.54
N VAL A 59 -19.36 13.45 3.78
CA VAL A 59 -18.16 12.70 4.16
C VAL A 59 -17.43 12.15 2.94
N VAL A 60 -16.11 12.04 3.04
CA VAL A 60 -15.28 11.34 2.06
C VAL A 60 -14.91 9.96 2.62
N VAL A 61 -15.09 8.92 1.82
CA VAL A 61 -14.77 7.54 2.20
C VAL A 61 -13.76 6.95 1.22
N GLU A 62 -12.60 6.51 1.70
CA GLU A 62 -11.60 5.79 0.90
C GLU A 62 -11.64 4.30 1.23
N VAL A 63 -11.67 3.46 0.20
CA VAL A 63 -11.78 1.99 0.34
C VAL A 63 -10.49 1.33 -0.15
N VAL A 64 -10.01 0.35 0.61
CA VAL A 64 -8.71 -0.31 0.41
C VAL A 64 -8.87 -1.82 0.36
N HIS A 65 -8.57 -2.41 -0.79
CA HIS A 65 -8.58 -3.86 -1.05
C HIS A 65 -7.14 -4.37 -1.26
N PRO A 66 -6.41 -4.78 -0.21
CA PRO A 66 -5.01 -5.19 -0.31
C PRO A 66 -4.82 -6.65 -0.76
N ILE A 67 -5.85 -7.49 -0.62
CA ILE A 67 -5.75 -8.96 -0.70
C ILE A 67 -5.83 -9.42 -2.16
N GLU A 68 -4.87 -10.25 -2.57
CA GLU A 68 -4.79 -10.88 -3.90
C GLU A 68 -4.99 -9.90 -5.08
N ASN A 69 -4.75 -8.62 -4.85
CA ASN A 69 -5.04 -7.56 -5.79
C ASN A 69 -3.77 -7.18 -6.56
N GLY A 70 -3.61 -7.76 -7.75
CA GLY A 70 -2.48 -7.45 -8.64
C GLY A 70 -2.42 -5.98 -9.05
N GLU A 71 -3.59 -5.36 -9.25
CA GLU A 71 -3.69 -3.94 -9.61
C GLU A 71 -3.23 -3.02 -8.47
N PHE A 72 -3.61 -3.35 -7.24
CA PHE A 72 -3.15 -2.69 -6.01
C PHE A 72 -1.63 -2.73 -5.90
N CYS A 73 -1.04 -3.90 -6.14
CA CYS A 73 0.41 -4.10 -6.11
C CYS A 73 1.12 -3.35 -7.24
N ALA A 74 0.57 -3.38 -8.46
CA ALA A 74 1.11 -2.70 -9.63
C ALA A 74 1.16 -1.17 -9.45
N HIS A 75 0.18 -0.60 -8.75
CA HIS A 75 0.10 0.84 -8.46
C HIS A 75 0.78 1.23 -7.14
N CYS A 76 1.60 0.35 -6.54
CA CYS A 76 2.38 0.65 -5.36
C CYS A 76 3.66 1.40 -5.70
N THR A 77 3.74 2.67 -5.27
CA THR A 77 4.93 3.52 -5.43
C THR A 77 5.75 3.69 -4.16
N ARG A 78 5.37 3.03 -3.05
CA ARG A 78 6.06 3.19 -1.76
C ARG A 78 7.45 2.56 -1.79
N LEU A 79 8.42 3.27 -1.22
CA LEU A 79 9.70 2.73 -0.76
C LEU A 79 9.71 2.86 0.77
N ARG A 80 10.25 1.87 1.47
CA ARG A 80 10.28 1.83 2.94
C ARG A 80 11.71 1.62 3.42
N VAL A 81 11.98 2.08 4.64
CA VAL A 81 13.20 1.72 5.38
C VAL A 81 12.81 0.80 6.54
N THR A 82 13.57 -0.26 6.76
CA THR A 82 13.45 -1.11 7.94
C THR A 82 14.09 -0.44 9.15
N SER A 83 13.77 -0.91 10.36
CA SER A 83 14.36 -0.39 11.60
C SER A 83 15.87 -0.59 11.70
N ASP A 84 16.42 -1.59 11.00
CA ASP A 84 17.86 -1.86 10.88
C ASP A 84 18.51 -1.16 9.67
N GLY A 85 17.80 -0.27 8.97
CA GLY A 85 18.41 0.61 7.97
C GLY A 85 18.56 0.03 6.57
N LYS A 86 17.66 -0.89 6.17
CA LYS A 86 17.59 -1.45 4.82
C LYS A 86 16.39 -0.91 4.06
N LEU A 87 16.55 -0.68 2.76
CA LEU A 87 15.45 -0.30 1.88
C LEU A 87 14.66 -1.52 1.43
N LYS A 88 13.33 -1.40 1.40
CA LYS A 88 12.40 -2.41 0.87
C LYS A 88 11.30 -1.81 0.01
N THR A 89 11.08 -2.41 -1.16
CA THR A 89 10.10 -1.95 -2.16
C THR A 89 8.68 -2.41 -1.87
N CYS A 90 8.51 -3.53 -1.17
CA CYS A 90 7.21 -4.07 -0.79
C CYS A 90 7.16 -4.33 0.71
N LEU A 91 5.98 -4.17 1.35
CA LEU A 91 5.79 -4.51 2.77
C LEU A 91 6.04 -6.00 3.01
N MET A 92 5.62 -6.86 2.08
CA MET A 92 5.62 -8.31 2.22
C MET A 92 6.93 -8.98 1.80
N LYS A 93 7.83 -8.27 1.11
CA LYS A 93 9.14 -8.82 0.70
C LYS A 93 10.25 -8.51 1.70
N ASN A 94 11.08 -9.52 1.98
CA ASN A 94 12.27 -9.43 2.83
C ASN A 94 13.50 -10.14 2.23
N ASP A 95 13.37 -10.66 1.01
CA ASP A 95 14.40 -11.41 0.27
C ASP A 95 15.30 -10.51 -0.60
N ASN A 96 14.94 -9.24 -0.78
CA ASN A 96 15.60 -8.30 -1.69
C ASN A 96 15.97 -6.95 -1.03
N LEU A 97 16.25 -6.97 0.27
CA LEU A 97 16.59 -5.78 1.05
C LEU A 97 17.99 -5.25 0.69
N ILE A 98 18.13 -3.92 0.58
CA ILE A 98 19.43 -3.27 0.32
C ILE A 98 19.80 -2.39 1.51
N ASP A 99 20.98 -2.58 2.07
CA ASP A 99 21.52 -1.76 3.16
C ASP A 99 21.83 -0.33 2.64
N VAL A 100 21.21 0.66 3.27
CA VAL A 100 21.49 2.09 3.03
C VAL A 100 22.20 2.72 4.23
N LEU A 101 22.04 2.16 5.43
CA LEU A 101 22.57 2.73 6.66
C LEU A 101 24.10 2.58 6.76
N THR A 102 24.67 1.45 6.35
CA THR A 102 26.13 1.27 6.39
C THR A 102 26.85 2.24 5.46
N PRO A 103 26.50 2.38 4.16
CA PRO A 103 27.09 3.38 3.28
C PRO A 103 26.96 4.80 3.83
N MET A 104 25.78 5.19 4.33
CA MET A 104 25.59 6.50 4.95
C MET A 104 26.55 6.74 6.14
N ARG A 105 26.70 5.75 7.02
CA ARG A 105 27.63 5.83 8.17
C ARG A 105 29.10 5.87 7.76
N GLN A 106 29.42 5.32 6.59
CA GLN A 106 30.75 5.37 5.98
C GLN A 106 30.99 6.64 5.16
N ARG A 107 30.08 7.63 5.23
CA ARG A 107 30.15 8.91 4.51
C ARG A 107 30.09 8.75 2.99
N ALA A 108 29.25 7.84 2.51
CA ALA A 108 28.92 7.76 1.09
C ALA A 108 28.42 9.12 0.57
N SER A 109 28.75 9.45 -0.68
CA SER A 109 28.29 10.68 -1.35
C SER A 109 26.80 10.60 -1.70
N ASP A 110 26.19 11.73 -2.02
CA ASP A 110 24.79 11.78 -2.45
C ASP A 110 24.58 10.95 -3.72
N GLU A 111 25.55 10.91 -4.64
CA GLU A 111 25.51 10.10 -5.86
C GLU A 111 25.55 8.59 -5.55
N GLU A 112 26.35 8.17 -4.57
CA GLU A 112 26.41 6.78 -4.12
C GLU A 112 25.09 6.35 -3.46
N LEU A 113 24.50 7.23 -2.64
CA LEU A 113 23.19 6.99 -2.04
C LEU A 113 22.09 6.97 -3.10
N GLU A 114 22.09 7.90 -4.06
CA GLU A 114 21.15 7.90 -5.19
C GLU A 114 21.19 6.58 -5.95
N ALA A 115 22.39 6.07 -6.25
CA ALA A 115 22.56 4.78 -6.90
C ALA A 115 21.94 3.62 -6.09
N ILE A 116 22.02 3.65 -4.76
CA ILE A 116 21.36 2.69 -3.87
C ILE A 116 19.83 2.78 -3.99
N PHE A 117 19.27 3.98 -4.00
CA PHE A 117 17.82 4.19 -4.16
C PHE A 117 17.33 3.71 -5.53
N ILE A 118 18.05 4.06 -6.62
CA ILE A 118 17.74 3.63 -7.99
C ILE A 118 17.79 2.11 -8.09
N ARG A 119 18.89 1.48 -7.62
CA ARG A 119 19.05 0.03 -7.62
C ARG A 119 17.92 -0.65 -6.84
N THR A 120 17.56 -0.11 -5.68
CA THR A 120 16.43 -0.64 -4.91
C THR A 120 15.13 -0.58 -5.69
N ASN A 121 14.85 0.54 -6.35
CA ASN A 121 13.62 0.69 -7.11
C ASN A 121 13.59 -0.20 -8.37
N GLN A 122 14.74 -0.53 -8.96
CA GLN A 122 14.83 -1.50 -10.06
C GLN A 122 14.47 -2.94 -9.64
N LEU A 123 14.60 -3.26 -8.34
CA LEU A 123 14.15 -4.55 -7.78
C LEU A 123 12.66 -4.57 -7.43
N ARG A 124 11.91 -3.49 -7.70
CA ARG A 124 10.48 -3.43 -7.44
C ARG A 124 9.74 -4.36 -8.39
N GLU A 125 8.95 -5.24 -7.82
CA GLU A 125 7.95 -6.03 -8.54
C GLU A 125 6.65 -6.12 -7.70
N PRO A 126 5.48 -6.24 -8.36
CA PRO A 126 4.23 -6.55 -7.66
C PRO A 126 4.37 -7.85 -6.85
N TYR A 127 3.94 -7.82 -5.59
CA TYR A 127 3.93 -9.02 -4.75
C TYR A 127 2.86 -10.01 -5.23
N ASN A 128 1.62 -9.52 -5.34
CA ASN A 128 0.58 -10.19 -6.11
C ASN A 128 0.73 -9.76 -7.57
N LYS A 129 0.94 -10.72 -8.46
CA LYS A 129 0.99 -10.46 -9.91
C LYS A 129 -0.44 -10.42 -10.44
N ALA A 130 -0.72 -9.51 -11.37
CA ALA A 130 -1.99 -9.56 -12.10
C ALA A 130 -2.09 -10.90 -12.84
N ALA A 131 -3.28 -11.50 -12.82
CA ALA A 131 -3.61 -12.67 -13.62
C ALA A 131 -3.63 -12.33 -15.13
#